data_AF-A0A2G5V7P4-F1
#
_entry.id   AF-A0A2G5V7P4-F1
#
_cell.length_a   1.000
_cell.length_b   1.000
_cell.length_c   1.000
_cell.angle_alpha   90.00
_cell.angle_beta   90.00
_cell.angle_gamma   90.00
#
_symmetry.space_group_name_H-M   'P 1'
#
loop_
_entity.id
_entity.type
_entity.pdbx_description
1 polymer ?
#
loop_
_entity_poly.entity_id
_entity_poly.type
_entity_poly.pdbx_seq_one_letter_code
_entity_poly.pdbx_strand_id
1 'polypeptide(L)'
;MKNCSLSYESLKTILLHTEANLRIKMNKRMPRIRGADKAVPLKIDSLELEEYSTTINDSTYTFGIFRNFQTEDIPQIVKFFNDRHGVPNDLDQYDFEISAYSSPILPGDVVAHRTRLVIS
;
A
#
# COMPACT_ATOMS: atom_id res chain seq x y z
N MET A 1 20.21 23.66 14.42
CA MET A 1 20.39 23.29 12.99
C MET A 1 19.59 24.25 12.14
N LYS A 2 20.24 25.04 11.26
CA LYS A 2 19.52 25.93 10.32
C LYS A 2 18.82 25.05 9.27
N ASN A 3 17.51 24.93 9.37
CA ASN A 3 16.71 24.56 8.21
C ASN A 3 16.87 25.70 7.20
N CYS A 4 17.68 25.52 6.17
CA CYS A 4 17.66 26.45 5.04
C CYS A 4 16.25 26.38 4.46
N SER A 5 15.45 27.43 4.69
CA SER A 5 14.09 27.52 4.16
C SER A 5 14.06 27.23 2.66
N LEU A 6 15.06 27.72 1.92
CA LEU A 6 15.31 27.41 0.51
C LEU A 6 15.38 25.91 0.19
N SER A 7 16.01 25.08 1.04
CA SER A 7 16.09 23.63 0.84
C SER A 7 14.76 22.92 1.14
N TYR A 8 14.04 23.36 2.17
CA TYR A 8 12.74 22.79 2.51
C TYR A 8 11.66 23.16 1.48
N GLU A 9 11.62 24.42 1.04
CA GLU A 9 10.73 24.89 -0.02
C GLU A 9 11.05 24.19 -1.35
N SER A 10 12.33 24.02 -1.70
CA SER A 10 12.73 23.26 -2.90
C SER A 10 12.25 21.81 -2.84
N LEU A 11 12.39 21.14 -1.68
CA LEU A 11 11.91 19.78 -1.49
C LEU A 11 10.39 19.69 -1.66
N LYS A 12 9.62 20.63 -1.09
CA LYS A 12 8.16 20.70 -1.29
C LYS A 12 7.80 20.86 -2.76
N THR A 13 8.48 21.73 -3.50
CA THR A 13 8.24 21.92 -4.94
C THR A 13 8.55 20.66 -5.74
N ILE A 14 9.66 19.96 -5.44
CA ILE A 14 9.99 18.68 -6.07
C ILE A 14 8.87 17.67 -5.80
N LEU A 15 8.47 17.48 -4.54
CA LEU A 15 7.42 16.53 -4.15
C LEU A 15 6.07 16.86 -4.78
N LEU A 16 5.71 18.14 -4.89
CA LEU A 16 4.45 18.57 -5.53
C LEU A 16 4.37 18.19 -7.02
N HIS A 17 5.51 18.13 -7.72
CA HIS A 17 5.58 17.83 -9.16
C HIS A 17 6.13 16.43 -9.46
N THR A 18 6.37 15.61 -8.43
CA THR A 18 6.78 14.21 -8.59
C THR A 18 5.54 13.37 -8.83
N GLU A 19 5.61 12.45 -9.79
CA GLU A 19 4.56 11.45 -10.05
C GLU A 19 4.21 10.68 -8.76
N ALA A 20 2.92 10.42 -8.53
CA ALA A 20 2.41 9.94 -7.26
C ALA A 20 3.03 8.62 -6.80
N ASN A 21 3.17 7.64 -7.70
CA ASN A 21 3.70 6.32 -7.37
C ASN A 21 5.21 6.38 -7.07
N LEU A 22 5.95 7.21 -7.80
CA LEU A 22 7.36 7.51 -7.50
C LEU A 22 7.49 8.16 -6.11
N ARG A 23 6.61 9.12 -5.81
CA ARG A 23 6.60 9.82 -4.52
C ARG A 23 6.28 8.89 -3.34
N ILE A 24 5.36 7.93 -3.52
CA ILE A 24 5.10 6.88 -2.53
C ILE A 24 6.34 6.01 -2.30
N LYS A 25 7.03 5.59 -3.38
CA LYS A 25 8.29 4.81 -3.28
C LYS A 25 9.39 5.59 -2.57
N MET A 26 9.52 6.90 -2.84
CA MET A 26 10.47 7.78 -2.16
C MET A 26 10.19 7.86 -0.66
N ASN A 27 8.93 8.08 -0.25
CA ASN A 27 8.54 8.13 1.16
C ASN A 27 8.77 6.82 1.92
N LYS A 28 8.65 5.67 1.23
CA LYS A 28 8.98 4.36 1.81
C LYS A 28 10.46 4.23 2.11
N ARG A 29 11.34 4.69 1.20
CA ARG A 29 12.81 4.58 1.33
C ARG A 29 13.45 5.69 2.14
N MET A 30 12.84 6.87 2.20
CA MET A 30 13.41 8.07 2.82
C MET A 30 12.45 8.67 3.85
N PRO A 31 12.43 8.15 5.09
CA PRO A 31 11.52 8.67 6.12
C PRO A 31 11.70 10.17 6.43
N ARG A 32 12.91 10.72 6.20
CA ARG A 32 13.25 12.11 6.48
C ARG A 32 12.48 13.13 5.63
N ILE A 33 11.96 12.75 4.47
CA ILE A 33 11.21 13.66 3.59
C ILE A 33 9.71 13.71 3.89
N ARG A 34 9.18 12.78 4.71
CA ARG A 34 7.74 12.64 5.01
C ARG A 34 7.11 13.90 5.61
N GLY A 35 7.89 14.71 6.34
CA GLY A 35 7.41 15.97 6.88
C GLY A 35 7.07 16.99 5.79
N ALA A 36 7.98 17.17 4.82
CA ALA A 36 7.75 18.03 3.67
C ALA A 36 6.66 17.46 2.74
N ASP A 37 6.63 16.13 2.62
CA ASP A 37 5.64 15.42 1.83
C ASP A 37 4.21 15.67 2.30
N LYS A 38 3.96 15.55 3.60
CA LYS A 38 2.65 15.84 4.20
C LYS A 38 2.21 17.30 4.06
N ALA A 39 3.16 18.20 3.79
CA ALA A 39 2.89 19.64 3.65
C ALA A 39 2.44 20.04 2.23
N VAL A 40 2.46 19.12 1.26
CA VAL A 40 2.02 19.38 -0.13
C VAL A 40 1.05 18.29 -0.61
N PRO A 41 -0.01 18.64 -1.36
CA PRO A 41 -1.00 17.66 -1.81
C PRO A 41 -0.37 16.61 -2.73
N LEU A 42 -0.93 15.40 -2.72
CA LEU A 42 -0.63 14.35 -3.70
C LEU A 42 -1.60 14.51 -4.88
N LYS A 43 -1.08 14.63 -6.10
CA LYS A 43 -1.88 14.71 -7.32
C LYS A 43 -1.96 13.33 -7.96
N ILE A 44 -3.17 12.82 -8.15
CA ILE A 44 -3.47 11.53 -8.78
C ILE A 44 -4.61 11.73 -9.78
N ASP A 45 -4.60 10.96 -10.86
CA ASP A 45 -5.59 11.01 -11.93
C ASP A 45 -6.72 10.01 -11.67
N SER A 46 -6.39 8.86 -11.07
CA SER A 46 -7.38 7.85 -10.69
C SER A 46 -7.05 7.19 -9.35
N LEU A 47 -8.09 6.82 -8.62
CA LEU A 47 -8.00 6.03 -7.40
C LEU A 47 -9.06 4.92 -7.42
N GLU A 48 -8.59 3.68 -7.36
CA GLU A 48 -9.46 2.52 -7.19
C GLU A 48 -9.09 1.81 -5.88
N LEU A 49 -10.07 1.69 -4.99
CA LEU A 49 -9.92 0.99 -3.72
C LEU A 49 -10.70 -0.33 -3.80
N GLU A 50 -9.97 -1.41 -3.67
CA GLU A 50 -10.48 -2.77 -3.59
C GLU A 50 -10.11 -3.37 -2.23
N GLU A 51 -10.69 -4.52 -1.92
CA GLU A 51 -10.55 -5.17 -0.61
C GLU A 51 -9.09 -5.48 -0.26
N TYR A 52 -8.29 -5.89 -1.25
CA TYR A 52 -6.89 -6.30 -1.08
C TYR A 52 -5.93 -5.58 -2.03
N SER A 53 -6.40 -4.53 -2.69
CA SER A 53 -5.64 -3.79 -3.69
C SER A 53 -6.00 -2.31 -3.67
N THR A 54 -4.99 -1.48 -3.92
CA THR A 54 -5.18 -0.05 -4.18
C THR A 54 -4.49 0.28 -5.48
N THR A 55 -5.24 0.80 -6.45
CA THR A 55 -4.69 1.26 -7.73
C THR A 55 -4.65 2.78 -7.74
N ILE A 56 -3.47 3.33 -7.95
CA ILE A 56 -3.22 4.77 -8.09
C ILE A 56 -2.68 5.01 -9.50
N ASN A 57 -3.42 5.76 -10.30
CA ASN A 57 -3.16 5.90 -11.73
C ASN A 57 -3.09 4.49 -12.37
N ASP A 58 -1.94 4.12 -12.94
CA ASP A 58 -1.72 2.82 -13.59
C ASP A 58 -0.93 1.83 -12.71
N SER A 59 -0.74 2.12 -11.42
CA SER A 59 0.02 1.27 -10.50
C SER A 59 -0.88 0.64 -9.44
N THR A 60 -0.97 -0.69 -9.46
CA THR A 60 -1.68 -1.47 -8.45
C THR A 60 -0.74 -1.92 -7.34
N TYR A 61 -1.13 -1.59 -6.11
CA TYR A 61 -0.50 -2.06 -4.87
C TYR A 61 -1.39 -3.14 -4.27
N THR A 62 -0.93 -4.39 -4.30
CA THR A 62 -1.65 -5.53 -3.74
C THR A 62 -1.13 -5.88 -2.36
N PHE A 63 -2.04 -6.24 -1.45
CA PHE A 63 -1.76 -6.81 -0.16
C PHE A 63 -2.13 -8.30 -0.16
N GLY A 64 -1.23 -9.15 0.34
CA GLY A 64 -1.47 -10.58 0.43
C GLY A 64 -0.41 -11.28 1.26
N ILE A 65 -0.80 -12.40 1.86
CA ILE A 65 0.09 -13.26 2.66
C ILE A 65 0.89 -14.14 1.70
N PHE A 66 2.20 -13.89 1.68
CA PHE A 66 3.15 -14.74 0.98
C PHE A 66 3.64 -15.84 1.91
N ARG A 67 3.36 -17.09 1.57
CA ARG A 67 3.74 -18.24 2.40
C ARG A 67 5.06 -18.81 1.92
N ASN A 68 6.12 -18.62 2.70
CA ASN A 68 7.44 -19.16 2.39
C ASN A 68 7.71 -20.41 3.24
N PHE A 69 7.96 -21.54 2.57
CA PHE A 69 8.27 -22.81 3.21
C PHE A 69 9.79 -23.01 3.19
N GLN A 70 10.35 -23.57 4.27
CA GLN A 70 11.78 -23.88 4.33
C GLN A 70 12.16 -25.13 3.51
N THR A 71 11.16 -25.86 3.00
CA THR A 71 11.34 -27.08 2.20
C THR A 71 11.15 -26.78 0.71
N GLU A 72 11.77 -27.60 -0.14
CA GLU A 72 11.59 -27.50 -1.60
C GLU A 72 10.21 -28.02 -2.05
N ASP A 73 9.59 -28.88 -1.23
CA ASP A 73 8.28 -29.49 -1.45
C ASP A 73 7.13 -28.54 -1.05
N ILE A 74 7.09 -27.37 -1.69
CA ILE A 74 6.01 -26.40 -1.50
C ILE A 74 4.74 -26.90 -2.21
N PRO A 75 3.58 -27.01 -1.52
CA PRO A 75 2.32 -27.40 -2.15
C PRO A 75 1.99 -26.54 -3.37
N GLN A 76 1.50 -27.15 -4.45
CA GLN A 76 1.21 -26.43 -5.70
C GLN A 76 0.21 -25.28 -5.50
N ILE A 77 -0.77 -25.47 -4.61
CA ILE A 77 -1.75 -24.43 -4.27
C ILE A 77 -1.08 -23.20 -3.65
N VAL A 78 -0.05 -23.40 -2.82
CA VAL A 78 0.72 -22.30 -2.23
C VAL A 78 1.47 -21.55 -3.33
N LYS A 79 2.18 -22.26 -4.23
CA LYS A 79 2.90 -21.65 -5.36
C LYS A 79 1.95 -20.80 -6.21
N PHE A 80 0.78 -21.37 -6.56
CA PHE A 80 -0.26 -20.70 -7.34
C PHE A 80 -0.72 -19.37 -6.74
N PHE A 81 -0.85 -19.28 -5.41
CA PHE A 81 -1.22 -18.05 -4.73
C PHE A 81 -0.06 -17.07 -4.60
N ASN A 82 1.14 -17.56 -4.24
CA ASN A 82 2.34 -16.73 -4.15
C ASN A 82 2.67 -16.04 -5.49
N ASP A 83 2.52 -16.76 -6.61
CA ASP A 83 2.70 -16.22 -7.97
C ASP A 83 1.65 -15.14 -8.32
N ARG A 84 0.54 -15.09 -7.57
CA ARG A 84 -0.53 -14.07 -7.67
C ARG A 84 -0.52 -13.08 -6.51
N HIS A 85 0.66 -12.79 -5.96
CA HIS A 85 0.85 -11.81 -4.88
C HIS A 85 0.34 -12.26 -3.49
N GLY A 86 0.12 -13.55 -3.30
CA GLY A 86 -0.25 -14.14 -2.01
C GLY A 86 -1.75 -14.41 -1.86
N VAL A 87 -2.14 -14.84 -0.65
CA VAL A 87 -3.54 -15.05 -0.29
C VAL A 87 -4.08 -13.75 0.32
N PRO A 88 -5.29 -13.29 -0.05
CA PRO A 88 -5.84 -12.03 0.46
C PRO A 88 -6.26 -12.11 1.94
N ASN A 89 -6.65 -13.30 2.40
CA ASN A 89 -7.27 -13.51 3.71
C ASN A 89 -6.23 -13.87 4.76
N ASP A 90 -6.51 -13.50 6.01
CA ASP A 90 -5.71 -13.93 7.15
C ASP A 90 -5.75 -15.46 7.28
N LEU A 91 -4.60 -16.04 7.62
CA LEU A 91 -4.46 -17.47 7.81
C LEU A 91 -4.14 -17.76 9.28
N ASP A 92 -4.70 -18.84 9.81
CA ASP A 92 -4.34 -19.34 11.12
C ASP A 92 -2.99 -20.06 11.12
N GLN A 93 -2.57 -20.57 12.28
CA GLN A 93 -1.31 -21.31 12.43
C GLN A 93 -1.25 -22.62 11.63
N TYR A 94 -2.37 -23.06 11.05
CA TYR A 94 -2.51 -24.28 10.27
C TYR A 94 -2.79 -23.98 8.78
N ASP A 95 -2.58 -22.73 8.34
CA ASP A 95 -2.83 -22.24 6.97
C ASP A 95 -4.31 -22.26 6.52
N PHE A 96 -5.26 -22.31 7.45
CA PHE A 96 -6.68 -22.16 7.14
C PHE A 96 -7.11 -20.69 7.20
N GLU A 97 -8.01 -20.32 6.29
CA GLU A 97 -8.59 -18.99 6.25
C GLU A 97 -9.34 -18.66 7.54
N ILE A 98 -8.96 -17.55 8.16
CA ILE A 98 -9.72 -16.92 9.23
C ILE A 98 -10.82 -16.09 8.56
N SER A 99 -12.08 -16.47 8.77
CA SER A 99 -13.18 -15.76 8.11
C SER A 99 -13.25 -14.30 8.55
N ALA A 100 -13.27 -13.38 7.59
CA ALA A 100 -13.40 -11.94 7.86
C ALA A 100 -14.70 -11.59 8.60
N TYR A 101 -15.75 -12.41 8.46
CA TYR A 101 -17.03 -12.25 9.17
C TYR A 101 -16.96 -12.51 10.68
N SER A 102 -15.86 -13.10 11.16
CA SER A 102 -15.69 -13.46 12.57
C SER A 102 -14.86 -12.46 13.39
N SER A 103 -14.20 -11.51 12.72
CA SER A 103 -13.34 -10.53 13.38
C SER A 103 -14.16 -9.30 13.81
N PRO A 104 -14.23 -8.95 15.11
CA PRO A 104 -14.91 -7.75 15.54
C PRO A 104 -14.16 -6.51 15.04
N ILE A 105 -14.88 -5.51 14.52
CA ILE A 105 -14.31 -4.20 14.19
C ILE A 105 -13.78 -3.56 15.47
N LEU A 106 -12.49 -3.26 15.50
CA LEU A 106 -11.80 -2.68 16.65
C LEU A 106 -11.71 -1.15 16.53
N PRO A 107 -11.60 -0.44 17.68
CA PRO A 107 -11.31 1.00 17.66
C PRO A 107 -10.01 1.29 16.89
N GLY A 108 -10.11 2.03 15.79
CA GLY A 108 -8.99 2.36 14.91
C GLY A 108 -9.09 1.76 13.51
N ASP A 109 -10.01 0.82 13.29
CA ASP A 109 -10.24 0.22 11.98
C ASP A 109 -10.90 1.22 11.01
N VAL A 110 -10.55 1.10 9.72
CA VAL A 110 -11.12 1.91 8.64
C VAL A 110 -11.94 0.98 7.74
N VAL A 111 -13.25 1.20 7.70
CA VAL A 111 -14.15 0.46 6.80
C VAL A 111 -14.23 1.19 5.47
N ALA A 112 -13.60 0.63 4.43
CA ALA A 112 -13.73 1.13 3.07
C ALA A 112 -14.77 0.27 2.32
N HIS A 113 -15.86 0.90 1.89
CA HIS A 113 -16.78 0.27 0.95
C HIS A 113 -16.20 0.37 -0.46
N ARG A 114 -16.38 -0.67 -1.28
CA ARG A 114 -15.91 -0.72 -2.67
C ARG A 114 -16.37 0.54 -3.42
N THR A 115 -15.43 1.43 -3.70
CA THR A 115 -15.70 2.72 -4.33
C THR A 115 -14.66 2.97 -5.42
N ARG A 116 -15.12 3.21 -6.64
CA ARG A 116 -14.28 3.64 -7.76
C ARG A 116 -14.42 5.15 -7.90
N LEU A 117 -13.34 5.89 -7.71
CA LEU A 117 -13.31 7.34 -7.89
C LEU A 117 -12.44 7.67 -9.10
N VAL A 118 -13.09 8.05 -10.20
CA VAL A 118 -12.42 8.65 -11.36
C VAL A 118 -12.43 10.15 -11.15
N ILE A 119 -11.26 10.76 -10.99
CA ILE A 119 -11.13 12.21 -10.83
C ILE A 119 -10.97 12.78 -12.24
N SER A 120 -12.06 13.34 -12.79
CA SER A 120 -12.07 14.00 -14.12
C SER A 120 -11.57 15.43 -14.06
#